data_AF-A0A7L5Y181-F1
#
_entry.id   AF-A0A7L5Y181-F1
#
_cell.length_a   1.000
_cell.length_b   1.000
_cell.length_c   1.000
_cell.angle_alpha   90.00
_cell.angle_beta   90.00
_cell.angle_gamma   90.00
#
_symmetry.space_group_name_H-M   'P 1'
#
loop_
_entity.id
_entity.type
_entity.pdbx_description
1 polymer ?
#
loop_
_entity_poly.entity_id
_entity_poly.type
_entity_poly.pdbx_seq_one_letter_code
_entity_poly.pdbx_strand_id
1 'polypeptide(L)'
;MICKHGSIDSCYGDGADFGWPCEVRLDGDEIIISYEENGCHCLYKGRDVGHGHFELNCTENGGKATLHRFPDGDHLDGFWVQDGYQGMWRIHLDE
;
A
#
# COMPACT_ATOMS: atom_id res chain seq x y z
N MET A 1 -15.61 -7.80 3.69
CA MET A 1 -14.34 -7.36 4.31
C MET A 1 -13.41 -8.52 4.57
N ILE A 2 -12.29 -8.55 3.86
CA ILE A 2 -11.13 -9.43 4.07
C ILE A 2 -10.04 -8.58 4.72
N CYS A 3 -9.42 -9.09 5.78
CA CYS A 3 -8.29 -8.44 6.45
C CYS A 3 -7.08 -9.37 6.37
N LYS A 4 -5.96 -8.86 5.87
CA LYS A 4 -4.70 -9.59 5.71
C LYS A 4 -3.59 -8.84 6.42
N HIS A 5 -2.82 -9.55 7.24
CA HIS A 5 -1.51 -9.06 7.67
C HIS A 5 -0.53 -9.24 6.52
N GLY A 6 0.57 -8.51 6.58
CA GLY A 6 1.57 -8.56 5.54
C GLY A 6 2.78 -7.70 5.86
N SER A 7 3.59 -7.50 4.83
CA SER A 7 4.76 -6.64 4.91
C SER A 7 4.94 -5.76 3.68
N ILE A 8 5.49 -4.56 3.88
CA ILE A 8 5.79 -3.58 2.84
C ILE A 8 7.31 -3.53 2.64
N ASP A 9 7.70 -3.69 1.39
CA ASP A 9 9.00 -3.29 0.88
C ASP A 9 8.82 -1.96 0.14
N SER A 10 9.65 -0.97 0.47
CA SER A 10 9.63 0.37 -0.13
C SER A 10 10.99 0.71 -0.69
N CYS A 11 11.06 1.15 -1.95
CA CYS A 11 12.28 1.69 -2.52
C CYS A 11 12.08 3.13 -3.02
N TYR A 12 13.03 4.01 -2.71
CA TYR A 12 13.01 5.40 -3.13
C TYR A 12 14.45 5.92 -3.28
N GLY A 13 14.71 6.67 -4.35
CA GLY A 13 16.08 7.12 -4.65
C GLY A 13 17.05 5.94 -4.83
N ASP A 14 18.13 5.93 -4.04
CA ASP A 14 19.12 4.83 -3.96
C ASP A 14 18.92 3.92 -2.73
N GLY A 15 17.83 4.12 -1.97
CA GLY A 15 17.49 3.37 -0.76
C GLY A 15 16.37 2.35 -0.95
N ALA A 16 16.36 1.34 -0.08
CA ALA A 16 15.25 0.40 0.06
C ALA A 16 15.11 -0.09 1.51
N ASP A 17 13.88 -0.13 1.98
CA ASP A 17 13.45 -0.67 3.27
C ASP A 17 12.57 -1.88 3.02
N PHE A 18 12.72 -2.93 3.83
CA PHE A 18 12.06 -4.22 3.61
C PHE A 18 11.34 -4.72 4.84
N GLY A 19 10.23 -5.44 4.62
CA GLY A 19 9.56 -6.22 5.66
C GLY A 19 8.80 -5.40 6.69
N TRP A 20 8.37 -4.17 6.37
CA TRP A 20 7.64 -3.33 7.33
C TRP A 20 6.23 -3.88 7.57
N PRO A 21 5.84 -4.19 8.81
CA PRO A 21 4.52 -4.76 9.07
C PRO A 21 3.39 -3.85 8.59
N CYS A 22 2.39 -4.44 7.95
CA CYS A 22 1.19 -3.73 7.55
C CYS A 22 -0.07 -4.58 7.69
N GLU A 23 -1.21 -3.92 7.64
CA GLU A 23 -2.51 -4.53 7.48
C GLU A 23 -3.15 -4.04 6.17
N VAL A 24 -3.67 -4.97 5.38
CA VAL A 24 -4.41 -4.69 4.15
C VAL A 24 -5.85 -5.16 4.32
N ARG A 25 -6.79 -4.24 4.19
CA ARG A 25 -8.23 -4.54 4.17
C ARG A 25 -8.78 -4.37 2.77
N LEU A 26 -9.52 -5.36 2.31
CA LEU A 26 -10.22 -5.36 1.04
C LEU A 26 -11.73 -5.52 1.31
N ASP A 27 -12.53 -4.59 0.81
CA ASP A 27 -13.98 -4.65 0.92
C ASP A 27 -14.67 -4.18 -0.36
N GLY A 28 -15.11 -5.12 -1.18
CA GLY A 28 -15.65 -4.81 -2.51
C GLY A 28 -14.57 -4.20 -3.39
N ASP A 29 -14.80 -2.96 -3.85
CA ASP A 29 -13.87 -2.15 -4.62
C ASP A 29 -12.93 -1.32 -3.73
N GLU A 30 -13.10 -1.29 -2.41
CA GLU A 30 -12.29 -0.48 -1.51
C GLU A 30 -11.07 -1.24 -0.99
N ILE A 31 -9.94 -0.53 -0.91
CA ILE A 31 -8.70 -0.99 -0.26
C ILE A 31 -8.29 -0.01 0.84
N ILE A 32 -7.83 -0.56 1.96
CA ILE A 32 -7.20 0.20 3.03
C ILE A 32 -5.87 -0.46 3.37
N ILE A 33 -4.82 0.34 3.46
CA ILE A 33 -3.48 -0.08 3.89
C ILE A 33 -3.10 0.74 5.10
N SER A 34 -2.68 0.04 6.14
CA SER A 34 -2.30 0.61 7.43
C SER A 34 -0.93 0.08 7.83
N TYR A 35 -0.01 1.00 8.13
CA TYR A 35 1.31 0.66 8.67
C TYR A 35 1.77 1.75 9.65
N GLU A 36 2.78 1.45 10.46
CA GLU A 36 3.41 2.43 11.33
C GLU A 36 4.76 2.86 10.75
N GLU A 37 4.99 4.16 10.69
CA GLU A 37 6.24 4.77 10.26
C GLU A 37 6.63 5.86 11.25
N ASN A 38 7.83 5.76 11.85
CA ASN A 38 8.34 6.75 12.81
C ASN A 38 7.39 7.06 13.99
N GLY A 39 6.57 6.09 14.40
CA GLY A 39 5.57 6.26 15.46
C GLY A 39 4.28 6.96 15.01
N CYS A 40 4.13 7.23 13.71
CA CYS A 40 2.89 7.68 13.10
C CYS A 40 2.17 6.52 12.43
N HIS A 41 0.85 6.47 12.63
CA HIS A 41 0.00 5.54 11.91
C HIS A 41 -0.34 6.13 10.54
N CYS A 42 0.08 5.48 9.48
CA CYS A 42 -0.17 5.90 8.10
C CYS A 42 -1.32 5.06 7.53
N LEU A 43 -2.36 5.74 7.05
CA LEU A 43 -3.54 5.06 6.53
C LEU A 43 -3.88 5.53 5.11
N TYR A 44 -3.57 4.67 4.14
CA TYR A 44 -3.89 4.85 2.72
C TYR A 44 -5.23 4.19 2.39
N LYS A 45 -6.15 4.94 1.77
CA LYS A 45 -7.44 4.44 1.31
C LYS A 45 -7.60 4.66 -0.18
N GLY A 46 -8.15 3.67 -0.87
CA GLY A 46 -8.38 3.77 -2.31
C GLY A 46 -9.52 2.91 -2.82
N ARG A 47 -9.72 2.96 -4.14
CA ARG A 47 -10.72 2.17 -4.86
C ARG A 47 -10.12 1.51 -6.09
N ASP A 48 -10.63 0.32 -6.42
CA ASP A 48 -10.34 -0.38 -7.67
C ASP A 48 -10.94 0.44 -8.83
N VAL A 49 -10.08 0.98 -9.68
CA VAL A 49 -10.45 1.68 -10.92
C VAL A 49 -10.58 0.71 -12.10
N GLY A 50 -10.30 -0.57 -11.88
CA GLY A 50 -10.55 -1.66 -12.81
C GLY A 50 -9.46 -2.74 -12.77
N HIS A 51 -9.88 -4.00 -12.75
CA HIS A 51 -9.00 -5.16 -12.89
C HIS A 51 -7.89 -5.22 -11.83
N GLY A 52 -8.18 -4.85 -10.58
CA GLY A 52 -7.22 -4.92 -9.48
C GLY A 52 -6.21 -3.76 -9.47
N HIS A 53 -6.54 -2.62 -10.11
CA HIS A 53 -5.75 -1.39 -10.06
C HIS A 53 -6.41 -0.42 -9.09
N PHE A 54 -5.69 0.01 -8.06
CA PHE A 54 -6.20 0.86 -7.01
C PHE A 54 -5.54 2.23 -7.05
N GLU A 55 -6.35 3.29 -6.88
CA GLU A 55 -5.85 4.64 -6.61
C GLU A 55 -6.09 4.99 -5.15
N LEU A 56 -5.02 5.28 -4.41
CA LEU A 56 -5.01 5.50 -2.97
C LEU A 56 -4.61 6.93 -2.61
N ASN A 57 -5.19 7.42 -1.52
CA ASN A 57 -4.81 8.67 -0.88
C ASN A 57 -4.65 8.44 0.63
N CYS A 58 -3.65 9.08 1.23
CA CYS A 58 -3.48 9.18 2.66
C CYS A 58 -3.96 10.55 3.12
N THR A 59 -5.03 10.59 3.91
CA THR A 59 -5.61 11.86 4.37
C THR A 59 -4.74 12.57 5.40
N GLU A 60 -3.90 11.82 6.14
CA GLU A 60 -3.11 12.38 7.24
C GLU A 60 -1.90 13.20 6.75
N ASN A 61 -1.27 12.78 5.66
CA ASN A 61 -0.05 13.42 5.13
C ASN A 61 -0.17 13.86 3.65
N GLY A 62 -1.35 13.71 3.04
CA GLY A 62 -1.57 14.07 1.63
C GLY A 62 -0.86 13.14 0.64
N GLY A 63 -0.33 12.00 1.11
CA GLY A 63 0.31 11.01 0.28
C GLY A 63 -0.65 10.38 -0.72
N LYS A 64 -0.12 9.92 -1.84
CA LYS A 64 -0.87 9.26 -2.91
C LYS A 64 -0.14 8.01 -3.34
N ALA A 65 -0.89 6.98 -3.70
CA ALA A 65 -0.29 5.78 -4.25
C ALA A 65 -1.20 5.16 -5.31
N THR A 66 -0.60 4.39 -6.21
CA THR A 66 -1.31 3.44 -7.07
C THR A 66 -0.83 2.06 -6.71
N LEU A 67 -1.73 1.08 -6.63
CA LEU A 67 -1.35 -0.33 -6.46
C LEU A 67 -2.02 -1.19 -7.51
N HIS A 68 -1.39 -2.30 -7.84
CA HIS A 68 -1.90 -3.29 -8.73
C HIS A 68 -1.76 -4.67 -8.09
N ARG A 69 -2.82 -5.47 -8.19
CA ARG A 69 -2.83 -6.87 -7.74
C ARG A 69 -3.32 -7.77 -8.87
N PHE A 70 -2.51 -8.76 -9.24
CA PHE A 70 -2.94 -9.82 -10.15
C PHE A 70 -4.02 -10.71 -9.52
N PRO A 71 -4.92 -11.30 -10.31
CA PRO A 71 -5.80 -12.36 -9.83
C PRO A 71 -5.00 -13.46 -9.12
N ASP A 72 -5.46 -13.86 -7.94
CA ASP A 72 -4.81 -14.86 -7.07
C ASP A 72 -3.36 -14.51 -6.65
N GLY A 73 -2.92 -13.26 -6.87
CA GLY A 73 -1.63 -12.77 -6.43
C GLY A 73 -1.55 -12.66 -4.90
N ASP A 74 -0.38 -13.02 -4.37
CA ASP A 74 0.00 -12.92 -2.97
C ASP A 74 0.63 -11.56 -2.60
N HIS A 75 0.73 -10.64 -3.57
CA HIS A 75 1.27 -9.31 -3.34
C HIS A 75 0.55 -8.23 -4.16
N LEU A 76 0.74 -6.98 -3.74
CA LEU A 76 0.41 -5.77 -4.49
C LEU A 76 1.69 -5.01 -4.83
N ASP A 77 1.78 -4.48 -6.05
CA ASP A 77 2.91 -3.64 -6.49
C ASP A 77 2.42 -2.26 -6.89
N GLY A 78 3.23 -1.23 -6.67
CA GLY A 78 2.87 0.09 -7.18
C GLY A 78 3.77 1.23 -6.78
N PHE A 79 3.31 2.45 -7.03
CA PHE A 79 4.06 3.70 -6.90
C PHE A 79 3.42 4.59 -5.85
N TRP A 80 4.22 5.31 -5.08
CA TRP A 80 3.75 6.25 -4.06
C TRP A 80 4.46 7.60 -4.18
N VAL A 81 3.79 8.65 -3.69
CA VAL A 81 4.30 10.02 -3.53
C VAL A 81 3.88 10.54 -2.17
N GLN A 82 4.81 11.01 -1.36
CA GLN A 82 4.58 11.58 -0.03
C GLN A 82 5.66 12.60 0.31
N ASP A 83 5.27 13.79 0.81
CA ASP A 83 6.18 14.84 1.27
C ASP A 83 7.31 15.23 0.28
N GLY A 84 7.03 15.14 -1.03
CA GLY A 84 8.01 15.42 -2.10
C GLY A 84 8.95 14.26 -2.42
N TYR A 85 8.87 13.15 -1.68
CA TYR A 85 9.49 11.88 -2.01
C TYR A 85 8.54 11.01 -2.83
N GLN A 86 9.13 10.09 -3.59
CA GLN A 86 8.39 9.14 -4.38
C GLN A 86 9.17 7.84 -4.53
N GLY A 87 8.45 6.74 -4.69
CA GLY A 87 9.06 5.41 -4.70
C GLY A 87 8.11 4.32 -5.17
N MET A 88 8.56 3.09 -5.05
CA MET A 88 7.74 1.92 -5.31
C MET A 88 7.46 1.17 -4.02
N TRP A 89 6.28 0.57 -3.94
CA TRP A 89 5.91 -0.41 -2.94
C TRP A 89 5.78 -1.79 -3.58
N ARG A 90 6.21 -2.79 -2.83
CA ARG A 90 5.71 -4.16 -2.92
C ARG A 90 5.13 -4.54 -1.57
N ILE A 91 3.90 -5.02 -1.55
CA ILE A 91 3.17 -5.37 -0.34
C ILE A 91 2.85 -6.86 -0.41
N HIS A 92 3.51 -7.66 0.43
CA HIS A 92 3.26 -9.10 0.54
C HIS A 92 2.10 -9.34 1.49
N LEU A 93 1.17 -10.23 1.12
CA LEU A 93 0.00 -10.60 1.90
C LEU A 93 0.22 -11.99 2.51
N ASP A 94 0.04 -12.11 3.82
CA ASP A 94 0.12 -13.40 4.51
C ASP A 94 -1.09 -14.30 4.17
N GLU A 95 -0.92 -15.62 4.31
CA GLU A 95 -1.98 -16.63 4.11
C GLU A 95 -3.16 -16.50 5.09
#